data_AF-A0A5B1QP05-F1
#
_entry.id   AF-A0A5B1QP05-F1
#
_cell.length_a   1.000
_cell.length_b   1.000
_cell.length_c   1.000
_cell.angle_alpha   90.00
_cell.angle_beta   90.00
_cell.angle_gamma   90.00
#
_symmetry.space_group_name_H-M   'P 1'
#
loop_
_entity.id
_entity.type
_entity.pdbx_description
1 polymer ?
#
loop_
_entity_poly.entity_id
_entity_poly.type
_entity_poly.pdbx_seq_one_letter_code
_entity_poly.pdbx_strand_id
1 'polypeptide(L)'
;MVDAFDIESLVHVEQTFYDAGFADGHAHGRIHGLIEGRALGREKGFEIWEELGFYEGAARLWAAVLARQDPSACVRAAHHATQLLALIARVPRANPSPTDDAAPDLSALLRQIRSRYKTLCAVLGVRASLRAADA
;
A
#
# COMPACT_ATOMS: atom_id res chain seq x y z
N MET A 1 -31.43 10.61 -59.05
CA MET A 1 -31.64 9.27 -58.47
C MET A 1 -31.64 9.49 -56.97
N VAL A 2 -32.83 9.56 -56.38
CA VAL A 2 -33.00 9.90 -54.96
C VAL A 2 -32.43 8.72 -54.17
N ASP A 3 -31.38 8.98 -53.41
CA ASP A 3 -30.81 8.01 -52.47
C ASP A 3 -31.96 7.56 -51.56
N ALA A 4 -32.38 6.31 -51.69
CA ALA A 4 -33.59 5.81 -51.05
C ALA A 4 -33.33 5.76 -49.55
N PHE A 5 -33.92 6.70 -48.82
CA PHE A 5 -33.82 6.77 -47.37
C PHE A 5 -34.36 5.47 -46.75
N ASP A 6 -33.45 4.70 -46.16
CA ASP A 6 -33.76 3.42 -45.53
C ASP A 6 -34.31 3.63 -44.11
N ILE A 7 -35.63 3.58 -43.98
CA ILE A 7 -36.37 3.71 -42.72
C ILE A 7 -36.03 2.55 -41.77
N GLU A 8 -35.61 1.39 -42.29
CA GLU A 8 -35.24 0.22 -41.49
C GLU A 8 -33.97 0.50 -40.64
N SER A 9 -33.06 1.33 -41.13
CA SER A 9 -31.88 1.78 -40.38
C SER A 9 -32.22 2.64 -39.15
N LEU A 10 -33.38 3.29 -39.12
CA LEU A 10 -33.83 4.10 -37.99
C LEU A 10 -34.35 3.25 -36.83
N VAL A 11 -34.74 1.99 -37.07
CA VAL A 11 -35.29 1.09 -36.04
C VAL A 11 -34.24 0.76 -34.98
N HIS A 12 -32.96 0.71 -35.37
CA HIS A 12 -31.84 0.37 -34.49
C HIS A 12 -30.97 1.57 -34.10
N VAL A 13 -31.38 2.79 -34.43
CA VAL A 13 -30.55 3.99 -34.23
C VAL A 13 -30.22 4.22 -32.76
N GLU A 14 -31.19 4.06 -31.86
CA GLU A 14 -31.00 4.21 -30.41
C GLU A 14 -30.00 3.19 -29.88
N GLN A 15 -30.21 1.90 -30.20
CA GLN A 15 -29.32 0.83 -29.78
C GLN A 15 -27.90 1.03 -30.31
N THR A 16 -27.77 1.50 -31.56
CA THR A 16 -26.46 1.77 -32.18
C THR A 16 -25.70 2.86 -31.43
N PHE A 17 -26.36 3.98 -31.09
CA PHE A 17 -25.73 5.05 -30.33
C PHE A 17 -25.46 4.65 -28.88
N TYR A 18 -26.33 3.85 -28.27
CA TYR A 18 -26.11 3.29 -26.94
C TYR A 18 -24.86 2.40 -26.91
N ASP A 19 -24.76 1.43 -27.82
CA ASP A 19 -23.63 0.50 -27.88
C ASP A 19 -22.33 1.24 -28.20
N ALA A 20 -22.38 2.22 -29.11
CA ALA A 20 -21.23 3.07 -29.43
C ALA A 20 -20.78 3.89 -28.21
N GLY A 21 -21.70 4.54 -27.51
CA GLY A 21 -21.41 5.32 -26.31
C GLY A 21 -20.91 4.46 -25.15
N PHE A 22 -21.47 3.25 -24.96
CA PHE A 22 -20.99 2.29 -23.98
C PHE A 22 -19.57 1.81 -24.31
N ALA A 23 -19.32 1.41 -25.55
CA ALA A 23 -18.00 0.94 -25.98
C ALA A 23 -16.93 2.02 -25.81
N ASP A 24 -17.23 3.27 -26.20
CA ASP A 24 -16.33 4.41 -26.03
C ASP A 24 -16.11 4.73 -24.54
N GLY A 25 -17.19 4.86 -23.76
CA GLY A 25 -17.12 5.12 -22.32
C GLY A 25 -16.37 4.05 -21.55
N HIS A 26 -16.57 2.77 -21.91
CA HIS A 26 -15.85 1.65 -21.30
C HIS A 26 -14.37 1.65 -21.68
N ALA A 27 -14.04 1.90 -22.96
CA ALA A 27 -12.65 1.98 -23.41
C ALA A 27 -11.91 3.14 -22.73
N HIS A 28 -12.55 4.32 -22.64
CA HIS A 28 -12.04 5.49 -21.96
C HIS A 28 -11.89 5.26 -20.45
N GLY A 29 -12.93 4.74 -19.79
CA GLY A 29 -12.95 4.45 -18.36
C GLY A 29 -11.87 3.45 -17.97
N ARG A 30 -11.61 2.43 -18.80
CA ARG A 30 -10.51 1.47 -18.58
C ARG A 30 -9.13 2.14 -18.57
N ILE A 31 -8.89 3.09 -19.49
CA ILE A 31 -7.61 3.82 -19.56
C ILE A 31 -7.46 4.71 -18.32
N HIS A 32 -8.49 5.50 -18.01
CA HIS A 32 -8.46 6.42 -16.87
C HIS A 32 -8.32 5.68 -15.54
N GLY A 33 -9.08 4.60 -15.33
CA GLY A 33 -8.98 3.77 -14.13
C GLY A 33 -7.58 3.18 -13.95
N LEU A 34 -6.90 2.80 -15.04
CA LEU A 34 -5.52 2.31 -14.98
C LEU A 34 -4.51 3.40 -14.62
N ILE A 35 -4.69 4.62 -15.14
CA ILE A 35 -3.83 5.76 -14.82
C ILE A 35 -4.01 6.19 -13.36
N GLU A 36 -5.27 6.38 -12.95
CA GLU A 36 -5.64 6.79 -11.59
C GLU A 36 -5.22 5.74 -10.57
N GLY A 37 -5.51 4.45 -10.82
CA GLY A 37 -5.10 3.36 -9.95
C GLY A 37 -3.59 3.28 -9.77
N ARG A 38 -2.80 3.56 -10.82
CA ARG A 38 -1.34 3.65 -10.71
C ARG A 38 -0.88 4.86 -9.90
N ALA A 39 -1.52 6.02 -10.06
CA ALA A 39 -1.20 7.21 -9.29
C ALA A 39 -1.49 7.00 -7.80
N LEU A 40 -2.70 6.54 -7.48
CA LEU A 40 -3.14 6.24 -6.13
C LEU A 40 -2.27 5.16 -5.47
N GLY A 41 -1.93 4.11 -6.21
CA GLY A 41 -1.05 3.05 -5.70
C GLY A 41 0.35 3.56 -5.32
N ARG A 42 0.90 4.53 -6.06
CA ARG A 42 2.18 5.16 -5.70
C ARG A 42 2.06 6.02 -4.45
N GLU A 43 1.02 6.84 -4.36
CA GLU A 43 0.77 7.71 -3.21
C GLU A 43 0.59 6.88 -1.92
N LYS A 44 -0.30 5.88 -1.96
CA LYS A 44 -0.52 4.98 -0.81
C LYS A 44 0.69 4.11 -0.50
N GLY A 45 1.42 3.68 -1.51
CA GLY A 45 2.70 3.00 -1.33
C GLY A 45 3.70 3.87 -0.56
N PHE A 46 3.82 5.15 -0.92
CA PHE A 46 4.70 6.09 -0.24
C PHE A 46 4.30 6.30 1.23
N GLU A 47 3.01 6.58 1.51
CA GLU A 47 2.49 6.73 2.89
C GLU A 47 2.84 5.51 3.77
N ILE A 48 2.65 4.30 3.24
CA ILE A 48 2.96 3.07 3.96
C ILE A 48 4.47 2.93 4.20
N TRP A 49 5.29 3.15 3.17
CA TRP A 49 6.74 2.96 3.27
C TRP A 49 7.45 4.04 4.07
N GLU A 50 6.90 5.24 4.14
CA GLU A 50 7.36 6.29 5.04
C GLU A 50 7.21 5.85 6.51
N GLU A 51 6.02 5.36 6.87
CA GLU A 51 5.76 4.84 8.22
C GLU A 51 6.70 3.67 8.56
N LEU A 52 6.83 2.70 7.64
CA LEU A 52 7.69 1.54 7.82
C LEU A 52 9.17 1.92 7.93
N GLY A 53 9.64 2.84 7.09
CA GLY A 53 11.02 3.32 7.11
C GLY A 53 11.36 4.03 8.42
N PHE A 54 10.42 4.82 8.95
CA PHE A 54 10.58 5.43 10.27
C PHE A 54 10.71 4.38 11.38
N TYR A 55 9.83 3.37 11.41
CA TYR A 55 9.90 2.29 12.40
C TYR A 55 11.18 1.45 12.27
N GLU A 56 11.59 1.14 11.04
CA GLU A 56 12.82 0.41 10.75
C GLU A 56 14.05 1.18 11.24
N GLY A 57 14.13 2.48 10.92
CA GLY A 57 15.20 3.37 11.38
C GLY A 57 15.28 3.45 12.89
N ALA A 58 14.13 3.65 13.56
CA ALA A 58 14.05 3.67 15.02
C ALA A 58 14.51 2.35 15.63
N ALA A 59 14.04 1.22 15.11
CA ALA A 59 14.43 -0.11 15.60
C ALA A 59 15.93 -0.37 15.43
N ARG A 60 16.52 -0.02 14.28
CA ARG A 60 17.96 -0.15 14.03
C ARG A 60 18.79 0.74 14.96
N LEU A 61 18.37 1.99 15.14
CA LEU A 61 19.03 2.92 16.05
C LEU A 61 19.05 2.36 17.48
N TRP A 62 17.90 1.96 18.01
CA TRP A 62 17.80 1.40 19.35
C TRP A 62 18.57 0.09 19.48
N ALA A 63 18.52 -0.80 18.50
CA ALA A 63 19.33 -2.02 18.50
C ALA A 63 20.83 -1.71 18.62
N ALA A 64 21.34 -0.72 17.88
CA ALA A 64 22.73 -0.30 17.95
C ALA A 64 23.10 0.36 19.30
N VAL A 65 22.20 1.17 19.87
CA VAL A 65 22.40 1.79 21.19
C VAL A 65 22.45 0.72 22.29
N LEU A 66 21.50 -0.22 22.28
CA LEU A 66 21.40 -1.29 23.28
C LEU A 66 22.59 -2.25 23.20
N ALA A 67 23.14 -2.50 22.01
CA ALA A 67 24.34 -3.33 21.83
C ALA A 67 25.60 -2.74 22.50
N ARG A 68 25.62 -1.43 22.79
CA ARG A 68 26.73 -0.74 23.48
C ARG A 68 26.55 -0.68 25.00
N GLN A 69 25.38 -1.06 25.52
CA GLN A 69 25.09 -1.10 26.95
C GLN A 69 25.35 -2.49 27.53
N ASP A 70 25.25 -2.61 28.86
CA ASP A 70 25.32 -3.92 29.52
C ASP A 70 24.24 -4.86 28.95
N PRO A 71 24.62 -6.00 28.33
CA PRO A 71 23.68 -6.91 27.70
C PRO A 71 22.56 -7.37 28.62
N SER A 72 22.83 -7.49 29.93
CA SER A 72 21.88 -8.01 30.93
C SER A 72 20.71 -7.05 31.19
N ALA A 73 20.92 -5.74 31.08
CA ALA A 73 19.90 -4.72 31.30
C ALA A 73 18.96 -4.55 30.09
N CYS A 74 19.44 -4.92 28.89
CA CYS A 74 18.81 -4.53 27.62
C CYS A 74 18.19 -5.68 26.82
N VAL A 75 18.27 -6.93 27.29
CA VAL A 75 17.81 -8.14 26.55
C VAL A 75 16.38 -7.98 26.00
N ARG A 76 15.46 -7.49 26.84
CA ARG A 76 14.04 -7.35 26.47
C ARG A 76 13.83 -6.35 25.34
N ALA A 77 14.47 -5.18 25.44
CA ALA A 77 14.38 -4.13 24.44
C ALA A 77 15.03 -4.57 23.11
N ALA A 78 16.19 -5.25 23.18
CA ALA A 78 16.89 -5.75 22.02
C ALA A 78 16.07 -6.82 21.28
N HIS A 79 15.50 -7.78 22.00
CA HIS A 79 14.63 -8.81 21.41
C HIS A 79 13.46 -8.18 20.64
N HIS A 80 12.84 -7.18 21.24
CA HIS A 80 11.72 -6.45 20.68
C HIS A 80 12.07 -5.61 19.44
N ALA A 81 13.26 -5.03 19.40
CA ALA A 81 13.78 -4.35 18.20
C ALA A 81 13.99 -5.35 17.06
N THR A 82 14.61 -6.51 17.34
CA THR A 82 14.82 -7.58 16.36
C THR A 82 13.50 -8.13 15.81
N GLN A 83 12.49 -8.35 16.67
CA GLN A 83 11.16 -8.79 16.23
C GLN A 83 10.48 -7.77 15.31
N LEU A 84 10.60 -6.47 15.62
CA LEU A 84 10.05 -5.42 14.77
C LEU A 84 10.69 -5.44 13.38
N LEU A 85 12.02 -5.54 13.31
CA LEU A 85 12.75 -5.64 12.05
C LEU A 85 12.36 -6.89 11.24
N ALA A 86 12.16 -8.02 11.92
CA ALA A 86 11.71 -9.25 11.26
C ALA A 86 10.30 -9.13 10.67
N LEU A 87 9.38 -8.39 11.34
CA LEU A 87 8.05 -8.13 10.78
C LEU A 87 8.12 -7.20 9.58
N ILE A 88 8.92 -6.13 9.64
CA ILE A 88 9.09 -5.18 8.53
C ILE A 88 9.69 -5.89 7.30
N ALA A 89 10.65 -6.80 7.51
CA ALA A 89 11.26 -7.58 6.42
C ALA A 89 10.27 -8.48 5.65
N ARG A 90 9.10 -8.78 6.21
CA ARG A 90 8.05 -9.56 5.55
C ARG A 90 7.15 -8.73 4.63
N VAL A 91 7.24 -7.40 4.68
CA VAL A 91 6.44 -6.53 3.82
C VAL A 91 6.91 -6.66 2.36
N PRO A 92 6.01 -6.95 1.40
CA PRO A 92 6.38 -7.07 -0.01
C PRO A 92 6.99 -5.78 -0.56
N ARG A 93 8.17 -5.88 -1.18
CA ARG A 93 8.82 -4.74 -1.88
C ARG A 93 8.39 -4.59 -3.33
N ALA A 94 7.73 -5.60 -3.87
CA ALA A 94 7.12 -5.59 -5.19
C ALA A 94 5.65 -5.97 -5.04
N ASN A 95 4.81 -5.43 -5.93
CA ASN A 95 3.40 -5.76 -5.93
C ASN A 95 3.24 -7.25 -6.29
N PRO A 96 2.56 -8.08 -5.48
CA PRO A 96 2.32 -9.47 -5.84
C PRO A 96 1.55 -9.57 -7.15
N SER A 97 1.84 -10.61 -7.93
CA SER A 97 1.11 -10.84 -9.19
C SER A 97 -0.35 -11.18 -8.84
N PRO A 98 -1.34 -10.80 -9.66
CA PRO A 98 -2.73 -11.22 -9.47
C PRO A 98 -2.93 -12.75 -9.47
N THR A 99 -1.91 -13.53 -9.80
CA THR A 99 -1.88 -15.01 -9.73
C THR A 99 -1.37 -15.56 -8.40
N ASP A 100 -0.90 -14.69 -7.48
CA ASP A 100 -0.38 -15.12 -6.18
C ASP A 100 -1.51 -15.21 -5.15
N ASP A 101 -2.16 -16.39 -5.05
CA ASP A 101 -3.16 -16.72 -4.02
C ASP A 101 -2.59 -16.65 -2.57
N ALA A 102 -1.27 -16.49 -2.43
CA ALA A 102 -0.55 -16.37 -1.17
C ALA A 102 -0.20 -14.92 -0.79
N ALA A 103 -0.83 -13.91 -1.40
CA ALA A 103 -0.59 -12.52 -1.04
C ALA A 103 -0.87 -12.30 0.47
N PRO A 104 0.13 -11.87 1.26
CA PRO A 104 -0.07 -11.67 2.69
C PRO A 104 -1.09 -10.55 2.93
N ASP A 105 -1.95 -10.72 3.95
CA ASP A 105 -2.82 -9.65 4.42
C ASP A 105 -1.96 -8.49 4.95
N LEU A 106 -1.69 -7.54 4.06
CA LEU A 106 -0.86 -6.38 4.34
C LEU A 106 -1.46 -5.55 5.48
N SER A 107 -2.78 -5.44 5.55
CA SER A 107 -3.47 -4.67 6.59
C SER A 107 -3.29 -5.31 7.97
N ALA A 108 -3.35 -6.64 8.08
CA ALA A 108 -3.00 -7.34 9.32
C ALA A 108 -1.52 -7.17 9.68
N LEU A 109 -0.61 -7.30 8.70
CA LEU A 109 0.82 -7.14 8.92
C LEU A 109 1.18 -5.74 9.42
N LEU A 110 0.62 -4.68 8.81
CA LEU A 110 0.85 -3.30 9.23
C LEU A 110 0.33 -3.03 10.64
N ARG A 111 -0.85 -3.56 11.01
CA ARG A 111 -1.36 -3.48 12.39
C ARG A 111 -0.42 -4.17 13.38
N GLN A 112 0.14 -5.32 13.02
CA GLN A 112 1.11 -6.04 13.84
C GLN A 112 2.40 -5.23 14.04
N ILE A 113 2.93 -4.63 12.97
CA ILE A 113 4.13 -3.78 13.01
C ILE A 113 3.90 -2.58 13.92
N ARG A 114 2.80 -1.84 13.76
CA ARG A 114 2.44 -0.68 14.61
C ARG A 114 2.35 -1.05 16.09
N SER A 115 1.70 -2.18 16.41
CA SER A 115 1.61 -2.69 17.78
C SER A 115 3.00 -2.98 18.36
N ARG A 116 3.84 -3.68 17.59
CA ARG A 116 5.20 -4.06 17.97
C ARG A 116 6.11 -2.84 18.17
N TYR A 117 5.97 -1.80 17.34
CA TYR A 117 6.64 -0.51 17.55
C TYR A 117 6.22 0.14 18.87
N LYS A 118 4.92 0.24 19.15
CA LYS A 118 4.42 0.79 20.43
C LYS A 118 4.98 0.03 21.63
N THR A 119 5.03 -1.30 21.58
CA THR A 119 5.62 -2.10 22.65
C THR A 119 7.13 -1.87 22.79
N LEU A 120 7.86 -1.60 21.70
CA LEU A 120 9.29 -1.29 21.77
C LEU A 120 9.49 0.05 22.50
N CYS A 121 8.73 1.08 22.12
CA CYS A 121 8.73 2.37 22.79
C CYS A 121 8.39 2.26 24.28
N ALA A 122 7.38 1.46 24.64
CA ALA A 122 6.99 1.25 26.02
C ALA A 122 8.11 0.62 26.86
N VAL A 123 8.81 -0.38 26.32
CA VAL A 123 9.94 -1.04 27.01
C VAL A 123 11.17 -0.11 27.12
N LEU A 124 11.35 0.79 26.15
CA LEU A 124 12.41 1.80 26.18
C LEU A 124 12.06 3.02 27.07
N GLY A 125 10.82 3.14 27.55
CA GLY A 125 10.36 4.31 28.29
C GLY A 125 10.24 5.58 27.44
N VAL A 126 10.14 5.44 26.11
CA VAL A 126 10.05 6.57 25.17
C VAL A 126 8.62 6.68 24.64
N ARG A 127 8.13 7.91 24.41
CA ARG A 127 6.83 8.13 23.78
C ARG A 127 6.85 7.62 22.33
N ALA A 128 5.91 6.73 22.00
CA ALA A 128 5.66 6.37 20.61
C ALA A 128 5.18 7.61 19.85
N SER A 129 5.99 8.08 18.91
CA SER A 129 5.60 9.11 17.95
C SER A 129 5.94 8.62 16.56
N LEU A 130 5.09 8.94 15.59
CA LEU A 130 5.41 8.89 14.18
C LEU A 130 5.64 10.34 13.78
N ARG A 131 6.85 10.69 13.34
CA ARG A 131 7.08 11.95 12.65
C ARG A 131 6.87 11.66 11.17
N ALA A 132 5.66 11.84 10.68
CA ALA A 132 5.45 11.96 9.25
C ALA A 132 6.23 13.20 8.79
N ALA A 133 6.85 13.15 7.62
CA ALA A 133 7.27 14.35 6.94
C ALA A 133 5.99 15.13 6.62
N ASP A 134 5.85 16.32 7.19
CA ASP A 134 4.79 17.24 6.76
C ASP A 134 4.99 17.47 5.24
N ALA A 135 4.00 17.07 4.45
CA ALA A 135 3.98 17.27 2.99
C ALA A 135 3.77 18.76 2.63
#